data_AF-A0A1M5AWL0-F1
#
_entry.id   AF-A0A1M5AWL0-F1
#
_cell.length_a   1.000
_cell.length_b   1.000
_cell.length_c   1.000
_cell.angle_alpha   90.00
_cell.angle_beta   90.00
_cell.angle_gamma   90.00
#
_symmetry.space_group_name_H-M   'P 1'
#
loop_
_entity.id
_entity.type
_entity.pdbx_description
1 polymer ?
#
loop_
_entity_poly.entity_id
_entity_poly.type
_entity_poly.pdbx_seq_one_letter_code
_entity_poly.pdbx_strand_id
1 'polypeptide(L)' 'MVGLSVAMAGGGLCLAHDTIARRLLDEGRLTAPFEHRAPMPEAYYLLLSPQAEETPGAVAFADWIRAEIAAEQHRA' A
#
# COMPACT_ATOMS: atom_id res chain seq x y z
N MET A 1 2.10 -10.29 3.49
CA MET A 1 2.43 -9.93 4.90
C MET A 1 1.81 -10.97 5.81
N VAL A 2 2.62 -11.78 6.51
CA VAL A 2 2.12 -12.85 7.39
C VAL A 2 1.15 -12.31 8.46
N GLY A 3 1.42 -11.12 9.00
CA GLY A 3 0.57 -10.48 10.02
C GLY A 3 -0.89 -10.26 9.59
N LEU A 4 -1.11 -9.71 8.39
CA LEU A 4 -2.47 -9.49 7.88
C LEU A 4 -3.23 -10.81 7.66
N SER A 5 -2.56 -11.84 7.13
CA SER A 5 -3.15 -13.17 6.95
C SER A 5 -3.57 -13.78 8.29
N VAL A 6 -2.77 -13.62 9.34
CA VAL A 6 -3.11 -14.09 10.70
C VAL A 6 -4.29 -13.32 11.28
N ALA A 7 -4.31 -11.98 11.14
CA ALA A 7 -5.42 -11.16 11.61
C ALA A 7 -6.75 -11.52 10.91
N MET A 8 -6.71 -11.75 9.59
CA MET A 8 -7.87 -12.19 8.81
C MET A 8 -8.37 -13.58 9.23
N ALA A 9 -7.48 -14.46 9.69
CA ALA A 9 -7.83 -15.79 10.20
C ALA A 9 -8.32 -15.76 11.66
N GLY A 10 -8.46 -14.58 12.28
CA GLY A 10 -8.89 -14.45 13.67
C GLY A 10 -7.78 -14.66 14.70
N GLY A 11 -6.51 -14.67 14.27
CA GLY A 11 -5.36 -14.89 15.15
C GLY A 11 -4.94 -13.68 16.00
N GLY A 12 -5.68 -12.56 15.95
CA GLY A 12 -5.44 -11.37 16.77
C GLY A 12 -5.35 -10.08 15.98
N LEU A 13 -4.56 -9.13 16.47
CA LEU A 13 -4.35 -7.81 15.88
C LEU A 13 -2.95 -7.69 15.25
N CYS A 14 -2.83 -6.87 14.21
CA CYS A 14 -1.56 -6.46 13.64
C CYS A 14 -1.55 -4.97 13.31
N LEU A 15 -0.36 -4.35 13.30
CA LEU A 15 -0.15 -3.04 12.70
C LEU A 15 0.23 -3.23 11.23
N ALA A 16 -0.36 -2.41 10.36
CA ALA A 16 -0.11 -2.44 8.92
C ALA A 16 -0.18 -1.03 8.35
N HIS A 17 0.55 -0.82 7.25
CA HIS A 17 0.46 0.43 6.51
C HIS A 17 -0.90 0.54 5.82
N ASP A 18 -1.51 1.72 5.84
CA ASP A 18 -2.84 1.96 5.26
C ASP A 18 -2.87 1.57 3.79
N THR A 19 -1.82 1.88 3.01
CA THR A 19 -1.69 1.46 1.60
C THR A 19 -1.87 -0.05 1.38
N ILE A 20 -1.51 -0.89 2.36
CA ILE A 20 -1.63 -2.35 2.26
C ILE A 20 -2.98 -2.82 2.83
N ALA A 21 -3.42 -2.22 3.94
CA ALA A 21 -4.62 -2.65 4.67
C ALA A 21 -5.93 -2.10 4.06
N ARG A 22 -5.90 -0.96 3.37
CA ARG A 22 -7.07 -0.21 2.89
C ARG A 22 -8.09 -1.09 2.20
N ARG A 23 -7.68 -1.81 1.16
CA ARG A 23 -8.58 -2.70 0.41
C ARG A 23 -9.24 -3.76 1.29
N LEU A 24 -8.52 -4.31 2.26
CA LEU A 24 -9.08 -5.32 3.18
C LEU A 24 -10.07 -4.70 4.18
N LEU A 25 -9.86 -3.45 4.56
CA LEU A 25 -10.78 -2.67 5.39
C LEU A 25 -12.04 -2.30 4.60
N ASP A 26 -11.88 -1.84 3.36
CA ASP A 26 -12.99 -1.45 2.47
C ASP A 26 -13.85 -2.65 2.08
N GLU A 27 -13.24 -3.82 1.85
CA GLU A 27 -13.94 -5.09 1.63
C GLU A 27 -14.62 -5.65 2.90
N GLY A 28 -14.42 -5.02 4.06
CA GLY A 28 -14.94 -5.50 5.35
C GLY A 28 -14.31 -6.79 5.86
N ARG A 29 -13.17 -7.21 5.27
CA ARG A 29 -12.45 -8.43 5.66
C ARG A 29 -11.57 -8.22 6.89
N LEU A 30 -11.22 -6.98 7.16
CA LEU A 30 -10.58 -6.52 8.39
C LEU A 30 -11.35 -5.30 8.90
N THR A 31 -11.13 -4.98 10.17
CA THR A 31 -11.59 -3.72 10.77
C THR A 31 -10.42 -3.05 11.49
N ALA A 32 -10.42 -1.72 11.56
CA ALA A 32 -9.47 -0.94 12.34
C ALA A 32 -10.13 -0.55 13.67
N PRO A 33 -9.92 -1.31 14.76
CA PRO A 33 -10.72 -1.16 15.99
C PRO A 33 -10.38 0.09 16.81
N PHE A 34 -9.31 0.80 16.46
CA PHE A 34 -8.87 2.01 17.15
C PHE A 34 -8.86 3.19 16.18
N GLU A 35 -9.24 4.38 16.66
CA GLU A 35 -9.16 5.62 15.87
C GLU A 35 -7.72 6.13 15.76
N HIS A 36 -6.86 5.83 16.74
CA HIS A 36 -5.48 6.28 16.74
C HIS A 36 -4.72 5.75 15.50
N ARG A 37 -3.95 6.64 14.86
CA ARG A 37 -3.02 6.31 13.78
C ARG A 37 -1.63 6.78 14.18
N ALA A 38 -0.72 5.83 14.34
CA ALA A 38 0.67 6.15 14.62
C ALA A 38 1.32 6.71 13.34
N PRO A 39 2.01 7.87 13.40
CA PRO A 39 2.74 8.37 12.26
C PRO A 39 3.85 7.39 11.89
N MET A 40 3.84 6.92 10.64
CA MET A 40 4.85 6.01 10.13
C MET A 40 5.79 6.81 9.22
N PRO A 41 7.07 7.00 9.59
CA PRO A 41 8.00 7.82 8.82
C PRO A 41 8.53 7.10 7.57
N GLU A 42 8.18 5.84 7.37
CA GLU A 42 8.63 5.01 6.25
C GLU A 42 7.77 5.26 5.01
N ALA A 43 8.40 5.30 3.85
CA ALA A 43 7.74 5.47 2.55
C ALA A 43 8.23 4.41 1.56
N TYR A 44 7.35 4.03 0.63
CA TYR A 44 7.71 3.18 -0.50
C TYR A 44 8.18 4.05 -1.67
N TYR A 45 9.37 3.76 -2.18
CA TYR A 45 9.96 4.48 -3.30
C TYR A 45 9.93 3.62 -4.56
N LEU A 46 9.49 4.22 -5.66
CA LEU A 46 9.64 3.66 -6.99
C LEU A 46 10.95 4.18 -7.59
N LEU A 47 11.93 3.29 -7.76
CA LEU A 47 13.23 3.62 -8.33
C LEU A 47 13.36 2.98 -9.72
N LEU A 48 13.78 3.77 -10.69
CA LEU A 48 14.24 3.29 -11.99
C LEU A 48 15.76 3.20 -11.96
N SER A 49 16.34 2.13 -12.52
CA SER A 49 17.77 2.13 -12.78
C SER A 49 18.07 3.10 -13.93
N PRO A 50 19.30 3.62 -14.05
CA PRO A 50 19.66 4.53 -15.14
C PRO A 50 19.31 4.00 -16.54
N GLN A 51 19.51 2.70 -16.79
CA GLN A 51 19.16 2.07 -18.06
C GLN A 51 17.64 1.98 -18.30
N ALA A 52 16.86 1.87 -17.22
CA ALA A 52 15.40 1.81 -17.31
C ALA A 52 14.79 3.19 -17.63
N GLU A 53 15.46 4.29 -17.25
CA GLU A 53 15.01 5.65 -17.58
C GLU A 53 14.96 5.90 -19.10
N GLU A 54 15.79 5.20 -19.88
CA GLU A 54 15.82 5.29 -21.34
C GLU A 54 14.92 4.26 -22.03
N THR A 55 14.30 3.34 -21.27
CA THR A 55 13.46 2.29 -21.82
C THR A 55 11.99 2.74 -21.83
N PRO A 56 11.36 2.98 -23.00
CA PRO A 56 10.00 3.55 -23.05
C PRO A 56 8.95 2.74 -22.28
N GLY A 57 9.06 1.41 -22.30
CA GLY A 57 8.16 0.53 -21.56
C GLY A 57 8.31 0.64 -20.03
N ALA A 58 9.55 0.83 -19.54
CA ALA A 58 9.80 0.99 -18.11
C ALA A 58 9.29 2.35 -17.62
N VAL A 59 9.50 3.41 -18.40
CA VAL A 59 8.95 4.75 -18.13
C VAL A 59 7.43 4.71 -18.10
N ALA A 60 6.80 4.15 -19.13
CA ALA A 60 5.34 4.05 -19.21
C ALA A 60 4.74 3.26 -18.03
N PHE A 61 5.38 2.16 -17.62
CA PHE A 61 4.95 1.40 -16.44
C PHE A 61 5.11 2.20 -15.14
N ALA A 62 6.23 2.92 -14.99
CA ALA A 62 6.47 3.75 -13.83
C ALA A 62 5.45 4.91 -13.72
N ASP A 63 5.12 5.54 -14.84
CA ASP A 63 4.10 6.59 -14.92
C ASP A 63 2.72 6.05 -14.55
N TRP A 64 2.38 4.86 -15.05
CA TRP A 64 1.14 4.19 -14.66
C TRP A 64 1.09 3.89 -13.16
N ILE A 65 2.15 3.34 -12.56
CA ILE A 65 2.22 3.09 -11.10
C ILE A 65 2.03 4.39 -10.30
N ARG A 66 2.64 5.50 -10.74
CA ARG A 66 2.46 6.82 -10.09
C ARG A 66 1.01 7.28 -10.15
N ALA A 67 0.34 7.09 -11.30
CA ALA A 67 -1.07 7.42 -11.46
C ALA A 67 -1.98 6.57 -10.55
N GLU A 68 -1.74 5.26 -10.45
CA GLU A 68 -2.49 4.36 -9.55
C GLU A 68 -2.32 4.78 -8.08
N ILE A 69 -1.09 5.07 -7.65
CA ILE A 69 -0.82 5.54 -6.28
C ILE A 69 -1.55 6.85 -6.00
N ALA A 70 -1.49 7.81 -6.93
CA ALA A 70 -2.22 9.07 -6.78
C ALA A 70 -3.72 8.83 -6.68
N ALA A 71 -4.30 7.96 -7.51
CA ALA A 71 -5.72 7.63 -7.48
C ALA A 71 -6.16 6.92 -6.19
N GLU A 72 -5.30 6.12 -5.56
CA GLU A 72 -5.55 5.52 -4.23
C GLU A 72 -5.44 6.56 -3.11
N GLN A 73 -4.46 7.47 -3.15
CA GLN A 73 -4.34 8.54 -2.14
C GLN A 73 -5.55 9.48 -2.12
N HIS A 74 -6.21 9.71 -3.26
CA HIS A 74 -7.45 10.50 -3.31
C HIS A 74 -8.68 9.77 -2.77
N ARG A 75 -8.63 8.43 -2.62
CA ARG A 75 -9.73 7.62 -2.09
C ARG A 75 -9.68 7.41 -0.58
N ALA A 76 -8.51 7.62 0.03
CA ALA A 76 -8.27 7.49 1.47
C ALA A 76 -8.71 8.74 2.25
#